data_AF-W7WDB5-F1
#
_entry.id   AF-W7WDB5-F1
#
_cell.length_a   1.000
_cell.length_b   1.000
_cell.length_c   1.000
_cell.angle_alpha   90.00
_cell.angle_beta   90.00
_cell.angle_gamma   90.00
#
_symmetry.space_group_name_H-M   'P 1'
#
loop_
_entity.id
_entity.type
_entity.pdbx_description
1 polymer ?
#
loop_
_entity_poly.entity_id
_entity_poly.type
_entity_poly.pdbx_seq_one_letter_code
_entity_poly.pdbx_strand_id
1 'polypeptide(L)'
;MGNTPGESPSGQSGGFNAVALALQQPSPTLEYRFDFAILTDLKGGWYAQPGVKWKPTKSIQADLYLNAVYSQNKGEYRDFVDGLQHNNEIFARVAYQF
;
A
#
# COMPACT_ATOMS: atom_id res chain seq x y z
N MET A 1 6.83 21.91 -12.34
CA MET A 1 6.10 21.27 -13.46
C MET A 1 5.32 22.36 -14.18
N GLY A 2 5.79 22.80 -15.35
CA GLY A 2 5.17 23.86 -16.15
C GLY A 2 4.42 23.24 -17.32
N ASN A 3 3.11 23.03 -17.16
CA ASN A 3 2.25 22.56 -18.24
C ASN A 3 1.57 23.77 -18.91
N THR A 4 1.65 23.85 -20.23
CA THR A 4 0.97 24.89 -21.02
C THR A 4 -0.40 24.39 -21.48
N PRO A 5 -1.50 25.15 -21.31
CA PRO A 5 -2.80 24.76 -21.83
C PRO A 5 -2.76 24.49 -23.33
N GLY A 6 -3.19 23.30 -23.76
CA GLY A 6 -3.20 22.87 -25.17
C GLY A 6 -2.01 22.01 -25.59
N GLU A 7 -0.98 21.85 -24.76
CA GLU A 7 0.13 20.92 -25.00
C GLU A 7 -0.11 19.56 -24.31
N SER A 8 0.48 18.50 -24.85
CA SER A 8 0.50 17.19 -24.19
C SER A 8 1.20 17.32 -22.83
N PRO A 9 0.64 16.74 -21.75
CA PRO A 9 1.23 16.83 -20.42
C PRO A 9 2.68 16.35 -20.43
N SER A 10 3.59 17.09 -19.78
CA SER A 10 5.03 16.75 -19.72
C SER A 10 5.34 15.57 -18.76
N GLY A 11 4.39 14.66 -18.56
CA GLY A 11 4.55 13.48 -17.71
C GLY A 11 5.60 12.51 -18.25
N GLN A 12 5.93 11.46 -17.48
CA GLN A 12 6.90 10.47 -17.97
C GLN A 12 6.43 9.79 -19.26
N SER A 13 7.27 9.89 -20.29
CA SER A 13 7.18 9.10 -21.52
C SER A 13 7.23 7.60 -21.21
N GLY A 14 6.34 6.80 -21.82
CA GLY A 14 6.30 5.34 -21.67
C GLY A 14 5.37 4.79 -20.58
N GLY A 15 4.60 5.64 -19.89
CA GLY A 15 3.57 5.21 -18.93
C GLY A 15 4.09 4.68 -17.60
N PHE A 16 3.15 4.21 -16.76
CA PHE A 16 3.42 3.62 -15.45
C PHE A 16 3.42 2.09 -15.55
N ASN A 17 4.57 1.47 -15.31
CA ASN A 17 4.71 0.02 -15.22
C ASN A 17 4.99 -0.32 -13.77
N ALA A 18 4.27 -1.28 -13.19
CA ALA A 18 4.43 -1.67 -11.81
C ALA A 18 4.23 -3.16 -11.60
N VAL A 19 4.85 -3.67 -10.55
CA VAL A 19 4.72 -5.03 -10.06
C VAL A 19 4.04 -5.00 -8.70
N ALA A 20 2.98 -5.78 -8.56
CA ALA A 20 2.24 -5.95 -7.32
C ALA A 20 2.28 -7.41 -6.88
N LEU A 21 2.46 -7.64 -5.58
CA LEU A 21 2.35 -8.96 -4.96
C LEU A 21 1.51 -8.84 -3.69
N ALA A 22 0.59 -9.79 -3.52
CA ALA A 22 -0.20 -9.94 -2.31
C ALA A 22 -0.11 -11.37 -1.79
N LEU A 23 0.12 -11.52 -0.49
CA LEU A 23 0.24 -12.79 0.20
C LEU A 23 -0.73 -12.81 1.38
N GLN A 24 -1.33 -13.97 1.63
CA GLN A 24 -2.15 -14.22 2.80
C GLN A 24 -1.79 -15.59 3.37
N GLN A 25 -1.53 -15.65 4.67
CA GLN A 25 -1.24 -16.89 5.38
C GLN A 25 -2.14 -17.02 6.61
N PRO A 26 -3.16 -17.90 6.56
CA PRO A 26 -3.96 -18.21 7.74
C PRO A 26 -3.22 -19.15 8.69
N SER A 27 -3.49 -19.04 9.99
CA SER A 27 -3.08 -20.05 10.97
C SER A 27 -3.90 -21.34 10.79
N PRO A 28 -3.41 -22.50 11.26
CA PRO A 28 -4.17 -23.75 11.20
C PRO A 28 -5.54 -23.68 11.89
N THR A 29 -5.64 -22.86 12.94
CA THR A 29 -6.87 -22.64 13.71
C THR A 29 -7.78 -21.55 13.13
N LEU A 30 -7.33 -20.84 12.08
CA LEU A 30 -7.98 -19.66 11.50
C LEU A 30 -8.15 -18.47 12.46
N GLU A 31 -7.56 -18.55 13.65
CA GLU A 31 -7.57 -17.45 14.63
C GLU A 31 -6.78 -16.24 14.12
N TYR A 32 -5.68 -16.49 13.41
CA TYR A 32 -4.84 -15.44 12.84
C TYR A 32 -4.78 -15.54 11.33
N ARG A 33 -4.68 -14.40 10.67
CA ARG A 33 -4.26 -14.32 9.27
C ARG A 33 -3.28 -13.19 9.10
N PHE A 34 -2.10 -13.52 8.57
CA PHE A 34 -1.12 -12.53 8.18
C PHE A 34 -1.35 -12.16 6.73
N ASP A 35 -1.48 -10.87 6.47
CA ASP A 35 -1.65 -10.30 5.14
C ASP A 35 -0.41 -9.46 4.82
N PHE A 36 0.07 -9.53 3.59
CA PHE A 36 1.15 -8.66 3.12
C PHE A 36 0.89 -8.25 1.67
N ALA A 37 0.95 -6.95 1.40
CA ALA A 37 0.93 -6.42 0.04
C ALA A 37 2.18 -5.58 -0.21
N ILE A 38 2.72 -5.69 -1.42
CA ILE A 38 3.82 -4.85 -1.90
C ILE A 38 3.55 -4.41 -3.34
N LEU A 39 3.89 -3.16 -3.65
CA LEU A 39 3.79 -2.56 -4.97
C LEU A 39 5.07 -1.77 -5.25
N THR A 40 5.64 -1.94 -6.44
CA THR A 40 6.76 -1.12 -6.91
C THR A 40 6.63 -0.79 -8.38
N ASP A 41 7.05 0.40 -8.77
CA ASP A 41 7.08 0.85 -10.17
C ASP A 41 8.39 0.53 -10.89
N LEU A 42 9.29 -0.24 -10.25
CA LEU A 42 10.64 -0.57 -10.70
C LEU A 42 11.55 0.63 -10.98
N LYS A 43 11.07 1.86 -10.75
CA LYS A 43 11.77 3.13 -10.97
C LYS A 43 12.16 3.81 -9.65
N GLY A 44 11.81 3.22 -8.51
CA GLY A 44 12.23 3.66 -7.18
C GLY A 44 11.09 3.93 -6.20
N GLY A 45 9.83 3.82 -6.64
CA GLY A 45 8.65 3.88 -5.78
C GLY A 45 8.32 2.53 -5.19
N TRP A 46 8.06 2.51 -3.88
CA TRP A 46 7.73 1.31 -3.11
C TRP A 46 6.58 1.58 -2.16
N TYR A 47 5.64 0.64 -2.10
CA TYR A 47 4.59 0.58 -1.09
C TYR A 47 4.61 -0.82 -0.47
N ALA A 48 4.52 -0.88 0.85
CA ALA A 48 4.39 -2.13 1.59
C ALA A 48 3.27 -1.98 2.64
N GLN A 49 2.44 -3.01 2.74
CA GLN A 49 1.35 -3.09 3.70
C GLN A 49 1.33 -4.44 4.39
N PRO A 50 2.07 -4.61 5.51
CA PRO A 50 1.85 -5.73 6.40
C PRO A 50 0.55 -5.54 7.18
N GLY A 51 -0.11 -6.65 7.48
CA GLY A 51 -1.33 -6.68 8.25
C GLY A 51 -1.54 -7.98 8.99
N VAL A 52 -2.35 -7.91 10.04
CA VAL A 52 -2.79 -9.05 10.82
C VAL A 52 -4.28 -8.94 11.09
N LYS A 53 -4.96 -10.07 10.94
CA LYS A 53 -6.32 -10.27 11.44
C LYS A 53 -6.28 -11.24 12.60
N TRP A 54 -7.04 -10.94 13.63
CA TRP A 54 -7.22 -11.75 14.83
C TRP A 54 -8.71 -12.00 15.06
N LYS A 55 -9.10 -13.26 15.09
CA LYS A 55 -10.47 -13.75 15.27
C LYS A 55 -10.49 -14.82 16.37
N PRO A 56 -10.45 -14.42 17.66
CA PRO A 56 -10.36 -15.36 18.78
C PRO A 56 -11.64 -16.17 18.97
N THR A 57 -12.77 -15.62 18.54
CA THR A 57 -14.09 -16.25 18.64
C THR A 57 -14.86 -16.04 17.35
N LYS A 58 -16.04 -16.66 17.24
CA LYS A 58 -16.93 -16.41 16.09
C LYS A 58 -17.47 -14.97 16.06
N SER A 59 -17.58 -14.32 17.22
CA SER A 59 -18.23 -13.02 17.39
C SER A 59 -17.26 -11.83 17.38
N ILE A 60 -15.97 -12.02 17.68
CA ILE A 60 -14.99 -10.93 17.78
C ILE A 60 -13.99 -11.02 16.63
N GLN A 61 -13.69 -9.89 16.00
CA GLN A 61 -12.57 -9.77 15.08
C GLN A 61 -11.86 -8.43 15.27
N ALA A 62 -10.53 -8.44 15.26
CA ALA A 62 -9.71 -7.25 15.18
C ALA A 62 -8.74 -7.34 13.99
N ASP A 63 -8.59 -6.25 13.26
CA ASP A 63 -7.69 -6.13 12.13
C ASP A 63 -6.73 -4.95 12.37
N LEU A 64 -5.46 -5.12 12.02
CA LEU A 64 -4.44 -4.08 12.06
C LEU A 64 -3.63 -4.12 10.76
N TYR A 65 -3.44 -2.96 10.13
CA TYR A 65 -2.64 -2.78 8.93
C TYR A 65 -1.75 -1.55 9.08
N LEU A 66 -0.54 -1.66 8.56
CA LEU A 66 0.40 -0.55 8.47
C LEU A 66 0.62 -0.24 6.99
N ASN A 67 0.57 1.02 6.59
CA ASN A 67 0.97 1.47 5.26
C ASN A 67 2.34 2.11 5.35
N ALA A 68 3.28 1.64 4.55
CA ALA A 68 4.60 2.26 4.40
C ALA A 68 4.83 2.59 2.94
N VAL A 69 5.25 3.83 2.67
CA VAL A 69 5.59 4.30 1.33
C VAL A 69 7.02 4.81 1.30
N TYR A 70 7.75 4.49 0.23
CA TYR A 70 9.13 4.91 0.04
C TYR A 70 9.38 5.31 -1.42
N SER A 71 10.20 6.34 -1.61
CA SER A 71 10.59 6.89 -2.91
C SER A 71 12.09 7.15 -2.88
N GLN A 72 12.78 6.67 -3.92
CA GLN A 72 14.21 6.93 -4.12
C GLN A 72 14.48 8.29 -4.77
N ASN A 73 13.52 8.87 -5.50
CA ASN A 73 13.69 10.11 -6.27
C ASN A 73 12.93 11.28 -5.63
N LYS A 74 13.15 11.50 -4.32
CA LYS A 74 12.36 12.46 -3.54
C LYS A 74 12.42 13.89 -4.12
N GLY A 75 11.26 14.46 -4.43
CA GLY A 75 11.11 15.82 -4.98
C GLY A 75 11.30 15.94 -6.50
N GLU A 76 11.60 14.83 -7.20
CA GLU A 76 11.77 14.82 -8.66
C GLU A 76 10.48 14.43 -9.42
N TYR A 77 9.46 13.93 -8.72
CA TYR A 77 8.17 13.41 -9.21
C TYR A 77 8.31 12.31 -10.27
N ARG A 78 9.30 11.43 -10.06
CA ARG A 78 9.66 10.37 -11.02
C ARG A 78 9.11 8.99 -10.67
N ASP A 79 8.51 8.84 -9.49
CA ASP A 79 7.88 7.62 -9.00
C ASP A 79 6.51 7.91 -8.37
N PHE A 80 5.66 6.88 -8.24
CA PHE A 80 4.27 7.06 -7.80
C PHE A 80 4.13 7.54 -6.34
N VAL A 81 5.20 7.38 -5.56
CA VAL A 81 5.20 7.66 -4.13
C VAL A 81 5.58 9.11 -3.84
N ASP A 82 6.23 9.82 -4.78
CA ASP A 82 6.73 11.17 -4.52
C ASP A 82 5.64 12.19 -4.12
N GLY A 83 4.39 12.00 -4.57
CA GLY A 83 3.23 12.78 -4.12
C GLY A 83 2.55 12.27 -2.82
N LEU A 84 2.95 11.11 -2.31
CA LEU A 84 2.31 10.40 -1.19
C LEU A 84 3.24 10.22 0.04
N GLN A 85 4.45 10.80 0.02
CA GLN A 85 5.53 10.53 0.99
C GLN A 85 5.23 10.81 2.47
N HIS A 86 4.12 11.49 2.79
CA HIS A 86 3.69 11.73 4.18
C HIS A 86 2.71 10.69 4.73
N ASN A 87 2.31 9.68 3.93
CA ASN A 87 1.19 8.79 4.24
C ASN A 87 1.63 7.43 4.81
N ASN A 88 2.54 7.42 5.77
CA ASN A 88 2.67 6.24 6.63
C ASN A 88 1.45 6.21 7.55
N GLU A 89 0.61 5.19 7.42
CA GLU A 89 -0.68 5.13 8.10
C GLU A 89 -0.83 3.84 8.90
N ILE A 90 -1.61 3.93 9.98
CA ILE A 90 -2.05 2.78 10.75
C ILE A 90 -3.57 2.71 10.62
N PHE A 91 -4.07 1.57 10.14
CA PHE A 91 -5.49 1.27 10.12
C PHE A 91 -5.78 0.16 11.13
N ALA A 92 -6.70 0.41 12.05
CA ALA A 92 -7.18 -0.58 13.00
C ALA A 92 -8.70 -0.66 12.95
N ARG A 93 -9.24 -1.88 13.07
CA ARG A 93 -10.68 -2.13 13.11
C ARG A 93 -10.99 -3.21 14.13
N VAL A 94 -12.02 -2.99 14.95
CA VAL A 94 -12.60 -4.02 15.82
C VAL A 94 -14.07 -4.19 15.46
N ALA A 95 -14.52 -5.44 15.35
CA ALA A 95 -15.88 -5.82 15.04
C ALA A 95 -16.41 -6.82 16.07
N TYR A 96 -17.69 -6.66 16.42
CA TYR A 96 -18.42 -7.57 17.29
C TYR A 96 -19.77 -7.94 16.65
N GLN A 97 -20.12 -9.22 16.64
CA GLN A 97 -21.40 -9.75 16.14
C GLN A 97 -22.19 -10.43 17.27
N PHE A 98 -23.48 -10.09 17.38
CA PHE A 98 -24.44 -10.64 18.34
C PHE A 98 -25.47 -11.54 17.65
#